data_AF-A0A3B0V358-F1
#
_entry.id   AF-A0A3B0V358-F1
#
_cell.length_a   1.000
_cell.length_b   1.000
_cell.length_c   1.000
_cell.angle_alpha   90.00
_cell.angle_beta   90.00
_cell.angle_gamma   90.00
#
_symmetry.space_group_name_H-M   'P 1'
#
loop_
_entity.id
_entity.type
_entity.pdbx_description
1 polymer ?
#
loop_
_entity_poly.entity_id
_entity_poly.type
_entity_poly.pdbx_seq_one_letter_code
_entity_poly.pdbx_strand_id
1 'polypeptide(L)'
;MDKIVNKRFLAVIGGFALLAAVPVVSAQARGIPQVININTQADMASIKGLPKDRKHVNSFSHARHAKDYLKGKEKYSTYPYSDAFTCSACHPGAKSEKALLAADPAATLSASLDKVGGPRKLMKYFHNICRQCHKKVKKAGIVSGPTNCNGCHGRK
;
A
#
# COMPACT_ATOMS: atom_id res chain seq x y z
N MET A 1 46.98 -31.02 69.89
CA MET A 1 45.55 -30.66 70.03
C MET A 1 45.51 -29.16 70.17
N ASP A 2 45.10 -28.43 69.13
CA ASP A 2 44.50 -27.09 69.23
C ASP A 2 43.95 -26.69 67.86
N LYS A 3 42.75 -26.10 67.88
CA LYS A 3 41.85 -25.83 66.75
C LYS A 3 42.13 -24.46 66.16
N ILE A 4 42.14 -24.30 64.83
CA ILE A 4 41.63 -23.09 64.16
C ILE A 4 40.93 -23.48 62.85
N VAL A 5 39.64 -23.13 62.79
CA VAL A 5 38.73 -23.23 61.65
C VAL A 5 38.96 -22.02 60.74
N ASN A 6 38.98 -22.18 59.41
CA ASN A 6 38.47 -21.09 58.58
C ASN A 6 37.87 -21.53 57.24
N LYS A 7 36.64 -21.05 57.04
CA LYS A 7 35.76 -21.22 55.87
C LYS A 7 36.35 -20.49 54.66
N ARG A 8 36.36 -21.13 53.49
CA ARG A 8 36.22 -20.41 52.20
C ARG A 8 35.33 -21.20 51.25
N PHE A 9 34.08 -20.77 51.21
CA PHE A 9 33.17 -20.92 50.09
C PHE A 9 33.84 -20.40 48.81
N LEU A 10 33.83 -21.18 47.74
CA LEU A 10 34.07 -20.70 46.38
C LEU A 10 32.98 -21.30 45.49
N ALA A 11 31.93 -20.51 45.30
CA ALA A 11 30.91 -20.73 44.30
C ALA A 11 31.51 -20.40 42.92
N VAL A 12 31.64 -21.40 42.06
CA VAL A 12 31.94 -21.20 40.64
C VAL A 12 30.60 -21.11 39.91
N ILE A 13 30.12 -19.88 39.71
CA ILE A 13 29.01 -19.61 38.79
C ILE A 13 29.62 -19.59 37.39
N GLY A 14 29.56 -20.73 36.70
CA GLY A 14 29.87 -20.83 35.28
C GLY A 14 28.82 -20.08 34.48
N GLY A 15 29.19 -18.93 33.93
CA GLY A 15 28.34 -18.11 33.07
C GLY A 15 27.98 -18.85 31.78
N PHE A 16 26.71 -19.23 31.66
CA PHE A 16 26.14 -19.67 30.38
C PHE A 16 25.89 -18.42 29.54
N ALA A 17 26.73 -18.20 28.52
CA ALA A 17 26.51 -17.17 27.52
C ALA A 17 25.24 -17.53 26.73
N LEU A 18 24.13 -16.89 27.07
CA LEU A 18 22.89 -16.89 26.29
C LEU A 18 23.17 -16.20 24.95
N LEU A 19 23.45 -17.00 23.92
CA LEU A 19 23.35 -16.60 22.52
C LEU A 19 21.89 -16.19 22.29
N ALA A 20 21.64 -14.88 22.33
CA ALA A 20 20.36 -14.31 21.97
C ALA A 20 20.10 -14.62 20.49
N ALA A 21 19.21 -15.58 20.24
CA ALA A 21 18.68 -15.84 18.91
C ALA A 21 17.95 -14.59 18.43
N VAL A 22 18.58 -13.86 17.51
CA VAL A 22 17.94 -12.73 16.82
C VAL A 22 16.83 -13.33 15.96
N PRO A 23 15.55 -12.99 16.17
CA PRO A 23 14.49 -13.49 15.32
C PRO A 23 14.70 -12.92 13.91
N VAL A 24 15.08 -13.79 12.98
CA VAL A 24 15.05 -13.50 11.55
C VAL A 24 13.57 -13.33 11.19
N VAL A 25 13.12 -12.08 11.11
CA VAL A 25 11.78 -11.76 10.63
C VAL A 25 11.75 -12.14 9.15
N SER A 26 11.25 -13.33 8.87
CA SER A 26 11.03 -13.80 7.51
C SER A 26 10.03 -12.86 6.83
N ALA A 27 10.48 -12.19 5.77
CA ALA A 27 9.61 -11.37 4.94
C ALA A 27 8.61 -12.30 4.24
N GLN A 28 7.41 -12.46 4.80
CA GLN A 28 6.34 -13.17 4.10
C GLN A 28 6.08 -12.48 2.75
N ALA A 29 6.11 -13.26 1.68
CA ALA A 29 5.76 -12.81 0.35
C ALA A 29 4.31 -12.32 0.36
N ARG A 30 4.10 -10.99 0.31
CA ARG A 30 2.77 -10.41 0.17
C ARG A 30 2.28 -10.61 -1.25
N GLY A 31 1.10 -11.19 -1.45
CA GLY A 31 0.42 -11.18 -2.74
C GLY A 31 -0.36 -9.88 -2.97
N ILE A 32 -0.79 -9.63 -4.21
CA ILE A 32 -1.72 -8.52 -4.50
C ILE A 32 -3.09 -8.83 -3.84
N PRO A 33 -3.59 -7.97 -2.93
CA PRO A 33 -4.91 -8.15 -2.35
C PRO A 33 -5.97 -8.04 -3.45
N GLN A 34 -6.86 -9.03 -3.56
CA GLN A 34 -7.82 -9.07 -4.66
C GLN A 34 -8.88 -7.96 -4.57
N VAL A 35 -9.30 -7.62 -3.34
CA VAL A 35 -10.27 -6.57 -3.03
C VAL A 35 -9.75 -5.78 -1.83
N ILE A 36 -9.88 -4.45 -1.88
CA ILE A 36 -9.53 -3.55 -0.77
C ILE A 36 -10.62 -2.51 -0.53
N ASN A 37 -10.66 -1.99 0.69
CA ASN A 37 -11.28 -0.70 0.95
C ASN A 37 -10.18 0.35 0.84
N ILE A 38 -10.44 1.44 0.11
CA ILE A 38 -9.50 2.54 -0.01
C ILE A 38 -9.88 3.58 1.05
N ASN A 39 -9.19 3.52 2.19
CA ASN A 39 -9.24 4.52 3.24
C ASN A 39 -7.81 4.96 3.59
N THR A 40 -7.22 5.79 2.72
CA THR A 40 -5.81 6.17 2.82
C THR A 40 -5.42 6.74 4.18
N GLN A 41 -6.30 7.49 4.84
CA GLN A 41 -5.97 8.05 6.15
C GLN A 41 -5.85 6.94 7.21
N ALA A 42 -6.75 5.96 7.21
CA ALA A 42 -6.69 4.82 8.13
C ALA A 42 -5.53 3.88 7.79
N ASP A 43 -5.32 3.61 6.50
CA ASP A 43 -4.35 2.62 6.02
C ASP A 43 -2.91 3.15 6.01
N MET A 44 -2.72 4.47 5.94
CA MET A 44 -1.42 5.14 5.77
C MET A 44 -1.26 6.34 6.69
N ALA A 45 -1.52 6.15 7.99
CA ALA A 45 -1.44 7.21 9.01
C ALA A 45 -0.04 7.88 9.13
N SER A 46 1.01 7.25 8.59
CA SER A 46 2.37 7.82 8.55
C SER A 46 2.53 9.00 7.58
N ILE A 47 1.64 9.17 6.60
CA ILE A 47 1.70 10.30 5.66
C ILE A 47 1.17 11.56 6.34
N LYS A 48 2.08 12.47 6.72
CA LYS A 48 1.72 13.72 7.40
C LYS A 48 0.93 14.65 6.45
N GLY A 49 -0.06 15.34 7.01
CA GLY A 49 -0.82 16.37 6.29
C GLY A 49 -1.89 15.85 5.33
N LEU A 50 -2.21 14.55 5.37
CA LEU A 50 -3.39 14.02 4.68
C LEU A 50 -4.67 14.74 5.16
N PRO A 51 -5.60 15.07 4.24
CA PRO A 51 -6.89 15.61 4.65
C PRO A 51 -7.69 14.57 5.43
N LYS A 52 -8.58 15.03 6.32
CA LYS A 52 -9.54 14.16 7.01
C LYS A 52 -10.35 13.39 5.97
N ASP A 53 -10.41 12.07 6.11
CA ASP A 53 -11.27 11.24 5.29
C ASP A 53 -12.73 11.54 5.61
N ARG A 54 -13.50 11.75 4.55
CA ARG A 54 -14.94 12.00 4.60
C ARG A 54 -15.71 11.00 3.74
N LYS A 55 -15.01 10.23 2.91
CA LYS A 55 -15.54 9.35 1.87
C LYS A 55 -14.46 8.32 1.47
N HIS A 56 -14.55 7.12 2.02
CA HIS A 56 -13.77 5.98 1.56
C HIS A 56 -14.42 5.34 0.32
N VAL A 57 -13.69 4.46 -0.36
CA VAL A 57 -14.23 3.60 -1.44
C VAL A 57 -14.22 2.16 -0.94
N ASN A 58 -15.38 1.51 -0.95
CA ASN A 58 -15.49 0.12 -0.52
C ASN A 58 -15.33 -0.85 -1.68
N SER A 59 -14.78 -2.01 -1.39
CA SER A 59 -14.75 -3.17 -2.30
C SER A 59 -14.10 -2.88 -3.66
N PHE A 60 -13.04 -2.08 -3.71
CA PHE A 60 -12.25 -1.89 -4.92
C PHE A 60 -11.56 -3.20 -5.29
N SER A 61 -11.85 -3.75 -6.47
CA SER A 61 -11.26 -5.01 -6.94
C SER A 61 -10.03 -4.76 -7.82
N HIS A 62 -8.84 -5.11 -7.34
CA HIS A 62 -7.63 -5.14 -8.17
C HIS A 62 -7.79 -6.14 -9.33
N ALA A 63 -8.34 -7.32 -9.05
CA ALA A 63 -8.51 -8.39 -10.03
C ALA A 63 -9.27 -7.92 -11.27
N ARG A 64 -10.45 -7.31 -11.07
CA ARG A 64 -11.30 -6.84 -12.16
C ARG A 64 -10.66 -5.68 -12.90
N HIS A 65 -10.04 -4.73 -12.19
CA HIS A 65 -9.38 -3.60 -12.83
C HIS A 65 -8.21 -4.06 -13.70
N ALA A 66 -7.33 -4.92 -13.18
CA ALA A 66 -6.15 -5.36 -13.91
C ALA A 66 -6.48 -6.31 -15.07
N LYS A 67 -7.37 -7.29 -14.86
CA LYS A 67 -7.60 -8.36 -15.84
C LYS A 67 -8.68 -8.02 -16.86
N ASP A 68 -9.75 -7.36 -16.44
CA ASP A 68 -10.96 -7.22 -17.24
C ASP A 68 -11.14 -5.80 -17.76
N TYR A 69 -10.89 -4.81 -16.90
CA TYR A 69 -11.29 -3.43 -17.20
C TYR A 69 -10.21 -2.64 -17.90
N LEU A 70 -8.93 -2.80 -17.56
CA LEU A 70 -7.87 -1.98 -18.14
C LEU A 70 -7.41 -2.45 -19.52
N LYS A 71 -7.51 -3.75 -19.86
CA LYS A 71 -7.05 -4.23 -21.17
C LYS A 71 -7.65 -3.44 -22.34
N GLY A 72 -6.78 -3.00 -23.25
CA GLY A 72 -7.10 -2.20 -24.43
C GLY A 72 -7.53 -0.75 -24.14
N LYS A 73 -7.35 -0.26 -22.91
CA LYS A 73 -7.86 1.07 -22.48
C LYS A 73 -6.76 2.05 -22.08
N GLU A 74 -5.52 1.81 -22.50
CA GLU A 74 -4.36 2.67 -22.21
C GLU A 74 -4.66 4.15 -22.46
N LYS A 75 -5.16 4.46 -23.66
CA LYS A 75 -5.45 5.84 -24.10
C LYS A 75 -6.43 6.62 -23.21
N TYR A 76 -7.20 5.93 -22.37
CA TYR A 76 -8.17 6.56 -21.47
C TYR A 76 -7.60 6.82 -20.08
N SER A 77 -6.47 6.21 -19.72
CA SER A 77 -5.84 6.45 -18.43
C SER A 77 -5.23 7.83 -18.35
N THR A 78 -4.99 8.25 -17.11
CA THR A 78 -4.21 9.45 -16.79
C THR A 78 -2.71 9.16 -16.80
N TYR A 79 -2.33 7.96 -16.36
CA TYR A 79 -0.93 7.52 -16.36
C TYR A 79 -0.73 6.44 -17.43
N PRO A 80 0.39 6.49 -18.17
CA PRO A 80 0.68 5.51 -19.21
C PRO A 80 0.91 4.12 -18.58
N TYR A 81 0.46 3.10 -19.28
CA TYR A 81 0.65 1.68 -18.95
C TYR A 81 0.48 0.85 -20.21
N SER A 82 0.95 -0.39 -20.22
CA SER A 82 0.66 -1.33 -21.31
C SER A 82 -0.21 -2.48 -20.83
N ASP A 83 -0.88 -3.18 -21.75
CA ASP A 83 -1.67 -4.37 -21.42
C ASP A 83 -0.82 -5.51 -20.81
N ALA A 84 0.50 -5.48 -21.00
CA ALA A 84 1.43 -6.38 -20.34
C ALA A 84 1.60 -6.08 -18.84
N PHE A 85 1.38 -4.83 -18.41
CA PHE A 85 1.47 -4.44 -17.01
C PHE A 85 0.52 -3.27 -16.68
N THR A 86 -0.74 -3.62 -16.43
CA THR A 86 -1.82 -2.65 -16.20
C THR A 86 -1.73 -1.94 -14.85
N CYS A 87 -0.95 -2.45 -13.90
CA CYS A 87 -0.81 -1.87 -12.56
C CYS A 87 -0.29 -0.42 -12.60
N SER A 88 0.50 -0.06 -13.61
CA SER A 88 1.03 1.30 -13.79
C SER A 88 -0.04 2.35 -14.08
N ALA A 89 -1.27 1.94 -14.45
CA ALA A 89 -2.41 2.86 -14.60
C ALA A 89 -2.76 3.58 -13.29
N CYS A 90 -2.58 2.89 -12.15
CA CYS A 90 -2.89 3.41 -10.81
C CYS A 90 -1.65 3.60 -9.94
N HIS A 91 -0.57 2.86 -10.20
CA HIS A 91 0.71 2.97 -9.50
C HIS A 91 1.79 3.55 -10.43
N PRO A 92 1.76 4.86 -10.70
CA PRO A 92 2.69 5.47 -11.65
C PRO A 92 4.14 5.28 -11.21
N GLY A 93 4.98 4.81 -12.13
CA GLY A 93 6.39 4.51 -11.88
C GLY A 93 6.67 3.03 -11.55
N ALA A 94 5.65 2.23 -11.27
CA ALA A 94 5.80 0.79 -11.11
C ALA A 94 6.30 0.13 -12.41
N LYS A 95 7.24 -0.80 -12.27
CA LYS A 95 7.85 -1.55 -13.40
C LYS A 95 7.47 -3.03 -13.42
N SER A 96 7.07 -3.57 -12.27
CA SER A 96 6.64 -4.96 -12.12
C SER A 96 5.84 -5.13 -10.83
N GLU A 97 5.13 -6.25 -10.73
CA GLU A 97 4.43 -6.65 -9.52
C GLU A 97 5.41 -6.86 -8.35
N LYS A 98 6.55 -7.51 -8.60
CA LYS A 98 7.61 -7.70 -7.59
C LYS A 98 8.10 -6.36 -7.03
N ALA A 99 8.32 -5.35 -7.88
CA ALA A 99 8.75 -4.04 -7.44
C ALA A 99 7.67 -3.32 -6.62
N LEU A 100 6.39 -3.47 -7.00
CA LEU A 100 5.26 -2.92 -6.23
C LEU A 100 5.15 -3.52 -4.84
N LEU A 101 5.26 -4.84 -4.73
CA LEU A 101 5.10 -5.57 -3.46
C LEU A 101 6.28 -5.35 -2.51
N ALA A 102 7.46 -5.03 -3.04
CA ALA A 102 8.65 -4.68 -2.27
C ALA A 102 8.68 -3.21 -1.81
N ALA A 103 7.95 -2.32 -2.48
CA ALA A 103 7.92 -0.91 -2.14
C ALA A 103 7.09 -0.64 -0.88
N ASP A 104 7.47 0.38 -0.11
CA ASP A 104 6.60 0.91 0.94
C ASP A 104 5.42 1.67 0.30
N PRO A 105 4.17 1.24 0.52
CA PRO A 105 2.99 1.92 -0.02
C PRO A 105 2.88 3.37 0.42
N ALA A 106 3.23 3.67 1.68
CA ALA A 106 3.11 5.03 2.23
C ALA A 106 4.13 5.97 1.58
N ALA A 107 5.40 5.56 1.49
CA ALA A 107 6.43 6.33 0.77
C ALA A 107 6.06 6.53 -0.71
N THR A 108 5.57 5.49 -1.38
CA THR A 108 5.20 5.55 -2.80
C THR A 108 4.05 6.52 -3.06
N LEU A 109 3.02 6.48 -2.20
CA LEU A 109 1.90 7.42 -2.30
C LEU A 109 2.34 8.83 -1.95
N SER A 110 3.15 9.04 -0.91
CA SER A 110 3.67 10.36 -0.55
C SER A 110 4.43 10.98 -1.72
N ALA A 111 5.36 10.25 -2.33
CA ALA A 111 6.10 10.71 -3.50
C ALA A 111 5.18 11.04 -4.69
N SER A 112 4.07 10.31 -4.86
CA SER A 112 3.08 10.59 -5.89
C SER A 112 2.27 11.86 -5.59
N LEU A 113 1.94 12.10 -4.32
CA LEU A 113 1.22 13.29 -3.88
C LEU A 113 2.10 14.54 -4.00
N ASP A 114 3.39 14.45 -3.68
CA ASP A 114 4.32 15.57 -3.81
C ASP A 114 4.40 16.08 -5.25
N LYS A 115 4.43 15.17 -6.23
CA LYS A 115 4.39 15.51 -7.67
C LYS A 115 3.12 16.27 -8.11
N VAL A 116 2.03 16.19 -7.34
CA VAL A 116 0.77 16.88 -7.66
C VAL A 116 0.46 18.04 -6.70
N GLY A 117 1.43 18.45 -5.87
CA GLY A 117 1.31 19.57 -4.94
C GLY A 117 1.05 19.19 -3.48
N GLY A 118 1.43 17.97 -3.09
CA GLY A 118 1.50 17.49 -1.71
C GLY A 118 0.25 16.77 -1.18
N PRO A 119 0.29 16.32 0.09
CA PRO A 119 -0.72 15.45 0.72
C PRO A 119 -2.16 15.98 0.66
N ARG A 120 -2.35 17.30 0.72
CA ARG A 120 -3.66 17.96 0.60
C ARG A 120 -4.35 17.74 -0.75
N LYS A 121 -3.64 17.21 -1.75
CA LYS A 121 -4.16 16.92 -3.09
C LYS A 121 -4.63 15.47 -3.25
N LEU A 122 -4.72 14.68 -2.16
CA LEU A 122 -5.19 13.29 -2.16
C LEU A 122 -6.47 13.07 -2.97
N MET A 123 -7.50 13.87 -2.70
CA MET A 123 -8.77 13.78 -3.44
C MET A 123 -8.58 14.02 -4.94
N LYS A 124 -7.80 15.05 -5.31
CA LYS A 124 -7.52 15.37 -6.71
C LYS A 124 -6.77 14.22 -7.37
N TYR A 125 -5.79 13.63 -6.68
CA TYR A 125 -5.00 12.50 -7.15
C TYR A 125 -5.89 11.29 -7.50
N PHE A 126 -6.68 10.79 -6.55
CA PHE A 126 -7.55 9.64 -6.80
C PHE A 126 -8.65 9.93 -7.83
N HIS A 127 -9.28 11.11 -7.79
CA HIS A 127 -10.26 11.47 -8.80
C HIS A 127 -9.65 11.60 -10.20
N ASN A 128 -8.38 11.99 -10.30
CA ASN A 128 -7.68 12.04 -11.57
C ASN A 128 -7.40 10.63 -12.14
N ILE A 129 -7.12 9.65 -11.27
CA ILE A 129 -6.90 8.26 -11.69
C ILE A 129 -8.23 7.59 -12.04
N CYS A 130 -9.15 7.52 -11.08
CA CYS A 130 -10.36 6.72 -11.22
C CYS A 130 -11.40 7.42 -12.10
N ARG A 131 -11.80 8.64 -11.70
CA ARG A 131 -12.96 9.31 -12.32
C ARG A 131 -12.66 9.77 -13.75
N GLN A 132 -11.44 10.20 -14.05
CA GLN A 132 -11.11 10.62 -15.43
C GLN A 132 -11.07 9.44 -16.39
N CYS A 133 -10.48 8.31 -15.99
CA CYS A 133 -10.53 7.08 -16.79
C CYS A 133 -11.99 6.69 -17.07
N HIS A 134 -12.81 6.60 -16.02
CA HIS A 134 -14.22 6.25 -16.19
C HIS A 134 -14.98 7.22 -17.10
N LYS A 135 -14.74 8.54 -16.96
CA LYS A 135 -15.37 9.55 -17.82
C LYS A 135 -14.95 9.39 -19.29
N LYS A 136 -13.66 9.18 -19.55
CA LYS A 136 -13.12 9.04 -20.90
C LYS A 136 -13.63 7.75 -21.58
N VAL A 137 -13.66 6.63 -20.86
CA VAL A 137 -14.22 5.35 -21.34
C VAL A 137 -15.72 5.51 -21.63
N LYS A 138 -16.48 6.10 -20.70
CA LYS A 138 -17.92 6.37 -20.90
C LYS A 138 -18.18 7.29 -22.09
N LYS A 139 -17.37 8.35 -22.27
CA LYS A 139 -17.48 9.27 -23.42
C LYS A 139 -17.24 8.55 -24.75
N ALA A 140 -16.45 7.49 -24.76
CA ALA A 140 -16.22 6.65 -25.94
C ALA A 140 -17.33 5.60 -26.18
N GLY A 141 -18.42 5.61 -25.43
CA GLY A 141 -19.52 4.64 -25.57
C GLY A 141 -19.21 3.25 -25.03
N ILE A 142 -18.11 3.09 -24.28
CA ILE A 142 -17.69 1.80 -23.71
C ILE A 142 -18.25 1.69 -22.29
N VAL A 143 -18.67 0.47 -21.90
CA VAL A 143 -19.07 0.16 -20.53
C VAL A 143 -17.96 0.54 -19.56
N SER A 144 -18.31 1.34 -18.55
CA SER A 144 -17.36 1.94 -17.62
C SER A 144 -17.90 1.89 -16.19
N GLY A 145 -16.98 2.00 -15.22
CA GLY A 145 -17.31 2.25 -13.83
C GLY A 145 -17.97 3.62 -13.59
N PRO A 146 -18.37 3.89 -12.33
CA PRO A 146 -19.12 5.08 -11.94
C PRO A 146 -18.34 6.38 -12.16
N THR A 147 -19.03 7.44 -12.58
CA THR A 147 -18.46 8.79 -12.80
C THR A 147 -18.95 9.84 -11.80
N ASN A 148 -19.86 9.46 -10.90
CA ASN A 148 -20.49 10.29 -9.88
C ASN A 148 -20.00 9.88 -8.47
N CYS A 149 -20.25 10.74 -7.47
CA CYS A 149 -19.76 10.52 -6.11
C CYS A 149 -20.29 9.24 -5.47
N ASN A 150 -21.60 9.02 -5.52
CA ASN A 150 -22.26 7.95 -4.77
C ASN A 150 -22.03 6.56 -5.38
N GLY A 151 -21.71 6.50 -6.68
CA GLY A 151 -21.33 5.25 -7.33
C GLY A 151 -19.97 4.73 -6.86
N CYS A 152 -19.06 5.59 -6.41
CA CYS A 152 -17.77 5.19 -5.85
C CYS A 152 -17.77 5.08 -4.32
N HIS A 153 -18.39 6.04 -3.64
CA HIS A 153 -18.32 6.19 -2.18
C HIS A 153 -19.55 5.65 -1.44
N GLY A 154 -20.51 5.05 -2.15
CA GLY A 154 -21.79 4.64 -1.60
C GLY A 154 -22.74 5.81 -1.34
N ARG A 155 -23.94 5.47 -0.86
CA ARG A 155 -24.83 6.45 -0.20
C ARG A 155 -24.32 6.64 1.22
N LYS A 156 -24.24 7.89 1.67
CA LYS A 156 -23.90 8.21 3.06
C LYS A 156 -24.98 7.71 4.00
#